data_AF-A0A9P6L2R8-F1
#
_entry.id   AF-A0A9P6L2R8-F1
#
_cell.length_a   1.000
_cell.length_b   1.000
_cell.length_c   1.000
_cell.angle_alpha   90.00
_cell.angle_beta   90.00
_cell.angle_gamma   90.00
#
_symmetry.space_group_name_H-M   'P 1'
#
loop_
_entity.id
_entity.type
_entity.pdbx_description
1 polymer ?
#
loop_
_entity_poly.entity_id
_entity_poly.type
_entity_poly.pdbx_seq_one_letter_code
_entity_poly.pdbx_strand_id
1 'polypeptide(L)'
;FLAIYITGKEWIKAADYTAAILGQGISCSRRLRAWGKDFIRDRSALPYHNHARSGRGSLLDNIDFVEELVAYIAGIGLYVSAQAITDFMKKPELIERYHILEPVALSTAREWMSKLNFAWRQTPKGTYLDGHERPDIVHYRQNVFLP
;
A
#
# COMPACT_ATOMS: atom_id res chain seq x y z
N PHE A 1 17.57 -14.88 22.56
CA PHE A 1 18.99 -14.82 22.16
C PHE A 1 19.84 -13.85 22.98
N LEU A 2 19.76 -12.52 22.80
CA LEU A 2 20.65 -11.56 23.49
C LEU A 2 20.58 -11.65 25.03
N ALA A 3 19.38 -11.82 25.60
CA ALA A 3 19.22 -12.06 27.04
C ALA A 3 19.97 -13.31 27.53
N ILE A 4 19.96 -14.39 26.73
CA ILE A 4 20.63 -15.65 27.06
C ILE A 4 22.16 -15.51 26.95
N TYR A 5 22.63 -14.69 26.02
CA TYR A 5 24.05 -14.32 25.96
C TYR A 5 24.48 -13.53 27.20
N ILE A 6 23.69 -12.55 27.63
CA ILE A 6 23.98 -11.73 28.83
C ILE A 6 24.03 -12.60 30.10
N THR A 7 23.27 -13.70 30.17
CA THR A 7 23.35 -14.68 31.28
C THR A 7 24.61 -15.55 31.28
N GLY A 8 25.59 -15.29 30.41
CA GLY A 8 26.92 -15.91 30.44
C GLY A 8 27.15 -17.07 29.46
N LYS A 9 26.21 -17.35 28.54
CA LYS A 9 26.45 -18.34 27.48
C LYS A 9 27.28 -17.73 26.35
N GLU A 10 28.17 -18.52 25.76
CA GLU A 10 28.89 -18.13 24.53
C GLU A 10 27.90 -17.74 23.41
N TRP A 11 28.28 -16.73 22.62
CA TRP A 11 27.44 -16.13 21.57
C TRP A 11 26.85 -17.16 20.59
N ILE A 12 27.62 -18.18 20.22
CA ILE A 12 27.16 -19.26 19.31
C ILE A 12 26.17 -20.17 20.03
N LYS A 13 26.51 -20.66 21.22
CA LYS A 13 25.67 -21.55 22.02
C LYS A 13 24.33 -20.91 22.41
N ALA A 14 24.33 -19.62 22.72
CA ALA A 14 23.09 -18.87 23.00
C ALA A 14 22.17 -18.79 21.77
N ALA A 15 22.73 -18.64 20.57
CA ALA A 15 21.98 -18.60 19.32
C ALA A 15 21.43 -19.97 18.94
N ASP A 16 22.25 -21.02 19.04
CA ASP A 16 21.86 -22.41 18.77
C ASP A 16 20.76 -22.87 19.73
N TYR A 17 20.90 -22.54 21.03
CA TYR A 17 19.88 -22.84 22.02
C TYR A 17 18.56 -22.10 21.74
N THR A 18 18.63 -20.82 21.34
CA THR A 18 17.42 -20.06 20.97
C THR A 18 16.77 -20.65 19.72
N ALA A 19 17.54 -21.04 18.70
CA ALA A 19 17.03 -21.67 17.49
C ALA A 19 16.36 -23.03 17.81
N ALA A 20 16.98 -23.84 18.68
CA ALA A 20 16.42 -25.11 19.12
C ALA A 20 15.09 -24.94 19.88
N ILE A 21 14.98 -23.95 20.78
CA ILE A 21 13.72 -23.61 21.45
C ILE A 21 12.62 -23.26 20.44
N LEU A 22 12.98 -22.56 19.36
CA LEU A 22 12.05 -22.17 18.31
C LEU A 22 11.72 -23.31 17.33
N GLY A 23 12.26 -24.52 17.53
CA GLY A 23 12.12 -25.64 16.60
C GLY A 23 12.81 -25.39 15.25
N GLN A 24 13.78 -24.48 15.21
CA GLN A 24 14.47 -24.05 14.01
C GLN A 24 15.90 -24.63 13.93
N GLY A 25 16.40 -24.79 12.71
CA GLY A 25 17.75 -25.31 12.46
C GLY A 25 18.86 -24.28 12.56
N ILE A 26 20.07 -24.71 12.18
CA ILE A 26 21.33 -23.92 12.20
C ILE A 26 21.20 -22.61 11.41
N SER A 27 20.38 -22.58 10.34
CA SER A 27 20.11 -21.39 9.54
C SER A 27 19.52 -20.25 10.38
N CYS A 28 18.60 -20.56 11.29
CA CYS A 28 18.01 -19.59 12.21
C CYS A 28 19.06 -19.07 13.21
N SER A 29 19.89 -19.95 13.77
CA SER A 29 21.03 -19.55 14.62
C SER A 29 21.98 -18.58 13.91
N ARG A 30 22.32 -18.84 12.64
CA ARG A 30 23.18 -17.94 11.84
C ARG A 30 22.52 -16.57 11.64
N ARG A 31 21.22 -16.54 11.32
CA ARG A 31 20.44 -15.30 11.18
C ARG A 31 20.37 -14.52 12.49
N LEU A 32 20.07 -15.18 13.61
CA LEU A 32 20.03 -14.55 14.94
C LEU A 32 21.36 -13.90 15.31
N ARG A 33 22.50 -14.53 14.96
CA ARG A 33 23.83 -13.95 15.19
C ARG A 33 24.13 -12.76 14.28
N ALA A 34 23.73 -12.83 13.01
CA ALA A 34 23.89 -11.71 12.08
C ALA A 34 23.07 -10.49 12.56
N TRP A 35 21.78 -10.71 12.81
CA TRP A 35 20.88 -9.71 13.36
C TRP A 35 21.34 -9.12 14.69
N GLY A 36 21.85 -9.95 15.59
CA GLY A 36 22.43 -9.48 16.85
C GLY A 36 23.64 -8.57 16.63
N LYS A 37 24.51 -8.88 15.66
CA LYS A 37 25.66 -8.03 15.30
C LYS A 37 25.21 -6.72 14.65
N ASP A 38 24.25 -6.77 13.74
CA ASP A 38 23.73 -5.60 13.04
C ASP A 38 23.07 -4.65 14.04
N PHE A 39 22.25 -5.18 14.96
CA PHE A 39 21.63 -4.40 16.03
C PHE A 39 22.63 -3.78 17.03
N ILE A 40 23.73 -4.47 17.32
CA ILE A 40 24.81 -3.92 18.17
C ILE A 40 25.52 -2.76 17.46
N ARG A 41 25.74 -2.88 16.14
CA ARG A 41 26.37 -1.83 15.33
C ARG A 41 25.46 -0.63 15.13
N ASP A 42 24.17 -0.88 14.91
CA ASP A 42 23.15 0.13 14.71
C ASP A 42 21.86 -0.30 15.39
N ARG A 43 21.45 0.46 16.42
CA ARG A 43 20.22 0.21 17.18
C ARG A 43 18.96 0.30 16.32
N SER A 44 19.01 0.96 15.17
CA SER A 44 17.91 1.08 14.22
C SER A 44 17.85 -0.08 13.20
N ALA A 45 18.93 -0.88 13.08
CA ALA A 45 19.01 -2.04 12.20
C ALA A 45 18.29 -3.27 12.80
N LEU A 46 16.96 -3.16 12.90
CA LEU A 46 16.10 -4.26 13.33
C LEU A 46 15.96 -5.32 12.23
N PRO A 47 15.80 -6.60 12.59
CA PRO A 47 15.52 -7.68 11.64
C PRO A 47 14.24 -7.41 10.87
N TYR A 48 14.35 -6.93 9.64
CA TYR A 48 13.19 -6.78 8.77
C TYR A 48 12.89 -8.14 8.13
N HIS A 49 11.76 -8.74 8.48
CA HIS A 49 11.23 -9.83 7.67
C HIS A 49 10.80 -9.21 6.34
N ASN A 50 11.49 -9.56 5.26
CA ASN A 50 11.12 -9.08 3.94
C ASN A 50 9.79 -9.74 3.54
N HIS A 51 8.68 -9.12 3.96
CA HIS A 51 7.35 -9.39 3.42
C HIS A 51 7.17 -8.81 2.03
N ALA A 52 8.25 -8.44 1.31
CA ALA A 52 8.17 -8.14 -0.11
C ALA A 52 7.51 -9.35 -0.78
N ARG A 53 6.23 -9.15 -1.03
CA ARG A 53 5.29 -9.97 -1.76
C ARG A 53 6.06 -10.59 -2.91
N SER A 54 6.12 -11.91 -2.92
CA SER A 54 6.85 -12.69 -3.90
C SER A 54 6.59 -12.16 -5.32
N GLY A 55 7.57 -11.44 -5.87
CA GLY A 55 7.92 -11.27 -7.30
C GLY A 55 6.87 -10.87 -8.34
N ARG A 56 5.62 -10.59 -7.99
CA ARG A 56 4.61 -10.17 -8.98
C ARG A 56 4.14 -8.76 -8.63
N GLY A 57 4.63 -7.78 -9.39
CA GLY A 57 4.06 -6.43 -9.40
C GLY A 57 2.55 -6.51 -9.64
N SER A 58 1.82 -5.57 -9.03
CA SER A 58 0.39 -5.41 -9.30
C SER A 58 0.23 -4.86 -10.73
N LEU A 59 -0.82 -5.22 -11.45
CA LEU A 59 -1.11 -4.56 -12.74
C LEU A 59 -1.35 -3.06 -12.56
N LEU A 60 -1.78 -2.63 -11.37
CA LEU A 60 -1.86 -1.22 -10.97
C LEU A 60 -0.50 -0.51 -10.89
N ASP A 61 0.62 -1.22 -10.96
CA ASP A 61 1.95 -0.59 -11.03
C ASP A 61 2.26 -0.10 -12.47
N ASN A 62 1.48 -0.54 -13.46
CA ASN A 62 1.56 -0.06 -14.84
C ASN A 62 0.68 1.20 -15.01
N ILE A 63 1.33 2.32 -15.36
CA ILE A 63 0.68 3.64 -15.50
C ILE A 63 -0.36 3.63 -16.63
N ASP A 64 0.00 3.11 -17.80
CA ASP A 64 -0.89 3.06 -18.98
C ASP A 64 -2.18 2.30 -18.67
N PHE A 65 -2.05 1.19 -17.93
CA PHE A 65 -3.21 0.41 -17.47
C PHE A 65 -4.10 1.21 -16.51
N VAL A 66 -3.48 1.91 -15.54
CA VAL A 66 -4.23 2.71 -14.56
C VAL A 66 -5.00 3.82 -15.26
N GLU A 67 -4.40 4.51 -16.23
CA GLU A 67 -5.07 5.56 -17.01
C GLU A 67 -6.27 5.01 -17.79
N GLU A 68 -6.10 3.87 -18.47
CA GLU A 68 -7.17 3.20 -19.23
C GLU A 68 -8.32 2.76 -18.32
N LEU A 69 -7.99 2.18 -17.16
CA LEU A 69 -8.96 1.75 -16.16
C LEU A 69 -9.72 2.94 -15.55
N VAL A 70 -9.02 4.02 -15.21
CA VAL A 70 -9.64 5.24 -14.65
C VAL A 70 -10.55 5.90 -15.68
N ALA A 71 -10.14 5.98 -16.94
CA ALA A 71 -10.97 6.49 -18.02
C ALA A 71 -12.26 5.67 -18.20
N TYR A 72 -12.15 4.35 -18.14
CA TYR A 72 -13.31 3.46 -18.18
C TYR A 72 -14.25 3.68 -16.98
N ILE A 73 -13.71 3.74 -15.76
CA ILE A 73 -14.48 4.00 -14.53
C ILE A 73 -15.18 5.35 -14.59
N ALA A 74 -14.50 6.40 -15.06
CA ALA A 74 -15.08 7.73 -15.22
C ALA A 74 -16.24 7.74 -16.22
N GLY A 75 -16.19 6.92 -17.28
CA GLY A 75 -17.26 6.77 -18.26
C GLY A 75 -18.54 6.11 -17.73
N ILE A 76 -18.45 5.32 -16.64
CA ILE A 76 -19.63 4.70 -16.00
C ILE A 76 -20.41 5.73 -15.17
N GLY A 77 -19.71 6.71 -14.56
CA GLY A 77 -20.31 7.74 -13.73
C GLY A 77 -20.34 7.38 -12.24
N LEU A 78 -21.38 7.83 -11.53
CA LEU A 78 -21.41 7.81 -10.07
C LEU A 78 -21.40 6.39 -9.47
N TYR A 79 -22.07 5.44 -10.13
CA TYR A 79 -22.38 4.11 -9.58
C TYR A 79 -21.48 2.99 -10.09
N VAL A 80 -20.18 3.14 -9.86
CA VAL A 80 -19.18 2.12 -10.23
C VAL A 80 -19.20 0.98 -9.22
N SER A 81 -19.30 -0.25 -9.75
CA SER A 81 -19.20 -1.48 -8.97
C SER A 81 -17.86 -2.17 -9.24
N ALA A 82 -17.40 -2.99 -8.29
CA ALA A 82 -16.22 -3.84 -8.51
C ALA A 82 -16.43 -4.83 -9.67
N GLN A 83 -17.69 -5.21 -9.93
CA GLN A 83 -18.04 -6.07 -11.06
C GLN A 83 -17.71 -5.40 -12.40
N ALA A 84 -17.88 -4.08 -12.51
CA ALA A 84 -17.53 -3.34 -13.71
C ALA A 84 -16.03 -3.44 -14.03
N ILE A 85 -15.16 -3.45 -13.02
CA ILE A 85 -13.72 -3.67 -13.20
C ILE A 85 -13.46 -5.10 -13.67
N THR A 86 -14.10 -6.10 -13.06
CA THR A 86 -13.96 -7.49 -13.50
C THR A 86 -14.44 -7.67 -14.95
N ASP A 87 -15.51 -7.00 -15.35
CA ASP A 87 -16.05 -7.08 -16.71
C ASP A 87 -15.18 -6.31 -17.72
N PHE A 88 -14.58 -5.19 -17.31
CA PHE A 88 -13.53 -4.52 -18.08
C PHE A 88 -12.37 -5.47 -18.35
N MET A 89 -11.87 -6.17 -17.33
CA MET A 89 -10.75 -7.11 -17.45
C MET A 89 -11.05 -8.36 -18.30
N LYS A 90 -12.32 -8.65 -18.62
CA LYS A 90 -12.69 -9.76 -19.51
C LYS A 90 -12.56 -9.40 -21.00
N LYS A 91 -12.30 -8.13 -21.35
CA LYS A 91 -12.13 -7.72 -22.74
C LYS A 91 -10.90 -8.41 -23.35
N PRO A 92 -11.02 -9.13 -24.47
CA PRO A 92 -9.92 -9.91 -25.05
C PRO A 92 -8.73 -9.03 -25.43
N GLU A 93 -8.97 -7.79 -25.85
CA GLU A 93 -7.92 -6.81 -26.19
C GLU A 93 -6.98 -6.50 -25.02
N LEU A 94 -7.52 -6.44 -23.79
CA LEU A 94 -6.71 -6.19 -22.58
C LEU A 94 -5.93 -7.43 -22.16
N ILE A 95 -6.54 -8.59 -22.29
CA ILE A 95 -5.92 -9.89 -21.97
C ILE A 95 -4.68 -10.08 -22.85
N GLU A 96 -4.79 -9.78 -24.14
CA GLU A 96 -3.69 -9.85 -25.09
C GLU A 96 -2.63 -8.79 -24.80
N ARG A 97 -3.02 -7.51 -24.64
CA ARG A 97 -2.10 -6.38 -24.44
C ARG A 97 -1.27 -6.50 -23.16
N TYR A 98 -1.88 -6.92 -22.06
CA TYR A 98 -1.22 -6.98 -20.74
C TYR A 98 -0.78 -8.40 -20.36
N HIS A 99 -0.88 -9.37 -21.28
CA HIS A 99 -0.50 -10.78 -21.08
C HIS A 99 -1.10 -11.39 -19.81
N ILE A 100 -2.38 -11.11 -19.57
CA ILE A 100 -3.11 -11.56 -18.38
C ILE A 100 -3.57 -13.00 -18.62
N LEU A 101 -3.26 -13.91 -17.69
CA LEU A 101 -3.69 -15.31 -17.82
C LEU A 101 -5.18 -15.50 -17.49
N GLU A 102 -5.66 -14.79 -16.47
CA GLU A 102 -7.04 -14.88 -16.01
C GLU A 102 -7.59 -13.51 -15.62
N PRO A 103 -8.87 -13.22 -15.91
CA PRO A 103 -9.52 -12.01 -15.44
C PRO A 103 -9.44 -11.89 -13.91
N VAL A 104 -9.36 -10.65 -13.46
CA VAL A 104 -9.19 -10.34 -12.04
C VAL A 104 -10.42 -10.74 -11.25
N ALA A 105 -10.21 -11.52 -10.18
CA ALA A 105 -11.27 -11.91 -9.26
C ALA A 105 -11.93 -10.70 -8.60
N LEU A 106 -13.20 -10.86 -8.20
CA LEU A 106 -13.98 -9.78 -7.58
C LEU A 106 -13.31 -9.20 -6.32
N SER A 107 -12.64 -10.04 -5.51
CA SER A 107 -11.91 -9.61 -4.32
C SER A 107 -10.77 -8.65 -4.67
N THR A 108 -9.99 -8.97 -5.70
CA THR A 108 -8.89 -8.14 -6.18
C THR A 108 -9.41 -6.85 -6.82
N ALA A 109 -10.52 -6.90 -7.57
CA ALA A 109 -11.18 -5.71 -8.09
C ALA A 109 -11.62 -4.75 -6.97
N ARG A 110 -12.12 -5.28 -5.84
CA ARG A 110 -12.45 -4.47 -4.65
C ARG A 110 -11.20 -3.84 -4.02
N GLU A 111 -10.10 -4.57 -3.93
CA GLU A 111 -8.82 -4.04 -3.44
C GLU A 111 -8.31 -2.91 -4.36
N TRP A 112 -8.46 -3.08 -5.68
CA TRP A 112 -8.09 -2.06 -6.67
C TRP A 112 -8.92 -0.79 -6.55
N MET A 113 -10.25 -0.91 -6.39
CA MET A 113 -11.10 0.25 -6.11
C MET A 113 -10.61 1.02 -4.88
N SER A 114 -10.27 0.31 -3.79
CA SER A 114 -9.75 0.95 -2.59
C SER A 114 -8.40 1.64 -2.82
N LYS A 115 -7.49 1.04 -3.59
CA LYS A 115 -6.16 1.62 -3.88
C LYS A 115 -6.26 2.86 -4.77
N LEU A 116 -7.19 2.86 -5.71
CA LEU A 116 -7.48 3.99 -6.60
C LEU A 116 -8.39 5.05 -5.94
N ASN A 117 -8.69 4.91 -4.64
CA ASN A 117 -9.60 5.77 -3.89
C ASN A 117 -11.04 5.84 -4.43
N PHE A 118 -11.47 4.87 -5.24
CA PHE A 118 -12.88 4.66 -5.59
C PHE A 118 -13.59 3.92 -4.47
N ALA A 119 -13.79 4.60 -3.34
CA ALA A 119 -14.56 4.09 -2.22
C ALA A 119 -15.87 4.86 -2.08
N TRP A 120 -16.97 4.12 -1.91
CA TRP A 120 -18.23 4.70 -1.47
C TRP A 120 -18.04 5.35 -0.11
N ARG A 121 -18.04 6.68 -0.09
CA ARG A 121 -17.96 7.48 1.12
C ARG A 121 -19.15 8.41 1.15
N GLN A 122 -19.65 8.66 2.35
CA GLN A 122 -20.55 9.79 2.53
C GLN A 122 -19.71 11.05 2.30
N THR A 123 -20.03 11.80 1.25
CA THR A 123 -19.50 13.15 1.11
C THR A 123 -20.18 13.99 2.19
N PRO A 124 -19.47 14.44 3.24
CA PRO A 124 -20.07 15.41 4.15
C PRO A 124 -20.45 16.60 3.30
N LYS A 125 -21.73 16.99 3.31
CA LYS A 125 -22.13 18.26 2.72
C LYS A 125 -21.38 19.31 3.52
N GLY A 126 -20.29 19.82 2.96
CA GLY A 126 -19.63 20.99 3.51
C GLY A 126 -20.70 22.06 3.62
N THR A 127 -20.87 22.63 4.81
CA THR A 127 -21.61 23.88 4.94
C THR A 127 -20.75 24.90 4.20
N TYR A 128 -21.07 25.16 2.93
CA TYR A 128 -20.49 26.29 2.22
C TYR A 128 -21.02 27.53 2.94
N LEU A 129 -20.23 28.06 3.88
CA LEU A 129 -20.35 29.48 4.21
C LEU A 129 -19.86 30.22 2.99
N ASP A 130 -20.81 30.69 2.19
CA ASP A 130 -20.51 31.55 1.07
C ASP A 130 -19.95 32.87 1.61
N GLY A 131 -18.63 32.91 1.79
CA GLY A 131 -17.92 34.10 2.24
C GLY A 131 -18.01 35.25 1.24
N HIS A 132 -18.50 34.99 0.02
CA HIS A 132 -18.60 35.98 -1.04
C HIS A 132 -19.60 37.10 -0.71
N GLU A 133 -20.56 36.85 0.19
CA GLU A 133 -21.49 37.87 0.70
C GLU A 133 -20.96 38.59 1.96
N ARG A 134 -19.78 38.23 2.51
CA ARG A 134 -19.27 38.93 3.69
C ARG A 134 -18.97 40.40 3.35
N PRO A 135 -19.37 41.34 4.21
CA PRO A 135 -19.27 42.76 3.92
C PRO A 135 -17.84 43.25 3.66
N ASP A 136 -16.82 42.63 4.30
CA ASP A 136 -15.42 42.92 4.06
C ASP A 136 -14.94 42.48 2.66
N ILE A 137 -15.39 41.31 2.19
CA ILE A 137 -15.07 40.78 0.87
C ILE A 137 -15.81 41.55 -0.23
N VAL A 138 -17.08 41.90 -0.02
CA VAL A 138 -17.86 42.76 -0.92
C VAL A 138 -17.22 44.15 -1.04
N HIS A 139 -16.82 44.73 0.09
CA HIS A 139 -16.14 46.03 0.12
C HIS A 139 -14.83 46.00 -0.66
N TYR A 140 -14.00 44.99 -0.45
CA TYR A 140 -12.75 44.81 -1.20
C TYR A 140 -12.99 44.71 -2.71
N ARG A 141 -13.96 43.89 -3.14
CA ARG A 141 -14.30 43.71 -4.56
C ARG A 141 -14.78 45.00 -5.24
N GLN A 142 -15.53 45.83 -4.51
CA GLN A 142 -16.16 47.03 -5.08
C GLN A 142 -15.25 48.27 -5.01
N ASN A 143 -14.35 48.34 -4.02
CA ASN A 143 -13.65 49.58 -3.69
C ASN A 143 -12.12 49.47 -3.80
N VAL A 144 -11.56 48.27 -3.95
CA VAL A 144 -10.11 48.07 -4.11
C VAL A 144 -9.81 47.57 -5.51
N PHE A 145 -9.34 48.47 -6.36
CA PHE A 145 -8.79 48.13 -7.67
C PHE A 145 -7.28 48.03 -7.56
N LEU A 146 -6.73 46.88 -7.92
CA LEU A 146 -5.28 46.72 -8.02
C LEU A 146 -4.78 47.60 -9.18
N PRO A 147 -3.67 48.33 -8.98
CA PRO A 147 -3.07 49.18 -10.02
C PRO A 147 -2.52 48.37 -11.19
#